data_AF-A0A7X7X3E0-F1
#
_entry.id   AF-A0A7X7X3E0-F1
#
_cell.length_a   1.000
_cell.length_b   1.000
_cell.length_c   1.000
_cell.angle_alpha   90.00
_cell.angle_beta   90.00
_cell.angle_gamma   90.00
#
_symmetry.space_group_name_H-M   'P 1'
#
loop_
_entity.id
_entity.type
_entity.pdbx_description
1 polymer ?
#
loop_
_entity_poly.entity_id
_entity_poly.type
_entity_poly.pdbx_seq_one_letter_code
_entity_poly.pdbx_strand_id
1 'polypeptide(L)'
;MAAARKKKKSVCKKILIAEIIVLIAVGLVALYVLVLNKTPAFEFIGRFLSPVEGSESIKDRRVESNKPFTLTKNQKYYNSLTGPDNINVLIIGTDVDGTNYDTLLLVSIDEENNLVRLINIPRDIYVDYSDEVLDRLKKAFPKYTSSKGIFKINAAHTIGRLIEYNKGAGRFQKPEFDFTCDIIEEVFGVYIDDYVYMKPSSFVRIVDYFGGVDIEVPYRMKYNDPL
;
A
#
# COMPACT_ATOMS: atom_id res chain seq x y z
N MET A 1 56.33 -50.58 -9.94
CA MET A 1 54.86 -50.73 -9.76
C MET A 1 54.23 -49.82 -8.68
N ALA A 2 54.97 -49.32 -7.67
CA ALA A 2 54.37 -48.53 -6.57
C ALA A 2 53.89 -47.11 -6.95
N ALA A 3 54.57 -46.42 -7.88
CA ALA A 3 54.24 -45.04 -8.27
C ALA A 3 52.89 -44.92 -9.01
N ALA A 4 52.58 -45.86 -9.92
CA ALA A 4 51.30 -45.89 -10.63
C ALA A 4 50.11 -46.15 -9.68
N ARG A 5 50.31 -46.98 -8.64
CA ARG A 5 49.30 -47.30 -7.62
C ARG A 5 48.99 -46.09 -6.74
N LYS A 6 50.00 -45.28 -6.40
CA LYS A 6 49.85 -44.01 -5.64
C LYS A 6 49.10 -42.94 -6.44
N LYS A 7 49.41 -42.80 -7.74
CA LYS A 7 48.73 -41.86 -8.66
C LYS A 7 47.25 -42.22 -8.86
N LYS A 8 46.93 -43.52 -9.01
CA LYS A 8 45.54 -44.01 -9.14
C LYS A 8 44.71 -43.80 -7.87
N LYS A 9 45.31 -43.97 -6.69
CA LYS A 9 44.68 -43.69 -5.38
C LYS A 9 44.37 -42.18 -5.19
N SER A 10 45.27 -41.31 -5.65
CA SER A 10 45.08 -39.85 -5.63
C SER A 10 43.93 -39.38 -6.53
N VAL A 11 43.74 -40.01 -7.70
CA VAL A 11 42.66 -39.67 -8.63
C VAL A 11 41.30 -40.12 -8.08
N CYS A 12 41.21 -41.34 -7.53
CA CYS A 12 39.99 -41.85 -6.89
C CYS A 12 39.54 -40.96 -5.70
N LYS A 13 40.49 -40.44 -4.91
CA LYS A 13 40.18 -39.54 -3.80
C LYS A 13 39.57 -38.20 -4.27
N LYS A 14 40.02 -37.68 -5.42
CA LYS A 14 39.46 -36.46 -6.02
C LYS A 14 38.05 -36.68 -6.58
N ILE A 15 37.80 -37.84 -7.20
CA ILE A 15 36.48 -38.21 -7.72
C ILE A 15 35.48 -38.33 -6.55
N LEU A 16 35.88 -38.99 -5.46
CA LEU A 16 35.04 -39.14 -4.27
C LEU A 16 34.69 -37.80 -3.60
N ILE A 17 35.65 -36.86 -3.55
CA ILE A 17 35.40 -35.50 -3.04
C ILE A 17 34.42 -34.76 -3.96
N ALA A 18 34.56 -34.89 -5.28
CA ALA A 18 33.66 -34.26 -6.24
C ALA A 18 32.22 -34.80 -6.10
N GLU A 19 32.04 -36.12 -5.95
CA GLU A 19 30.72 -36.73 -5.71
C GLU A 19 30.07 -36.23 -4.41
N ILE A 20 30.85 -36.10 -3.33
CA ILE A 20 30.35 -35.57 -2.06
C ILE A 20 29.92 -34.10 -2.22
N ILE A 21 30.68 -33.28 -2.94
CA ILE A 21 30.31 -31.88 -3.21
C ILE A 21 29.02 -31.80 -4.02
N VAL A 22 28.87 -32.65 -5.04
CA VAL A 22 27.65 -32.72 -5.85
C VAL A 22 26.46 -33.15 -5.00
N LEU A 23 26.61 -34.16 -4.13
CA LEU A 23 25.56 -34.59 -3.20
C LEU A 23 25.15 -33.49 -2.22
N ILE A 24 26.12 -32.74 -1.68
CA ILE A 24 25.85 -31.60 -0.80
C ILE A 24 25.10 -30.51 -1.58
N ALA A 25 25.52 -30.19 -2.80
CA ALA A 25 24.86 -29.19 -3.64
C ALA A 25 23.41 -29.60 -3.97
N VAL A 26 23.18 -30.86 -4.36
CA VAL A 26 21.84 -31.40 -4.61
C VAL A 26 20.99 -31.37 -3.34
N GLY A 27 21.56 -31.72 -2.19
CA GLY A 27 20.88 -31.66 -0.90
C GLY A 27 20.48 -30.23 -0.53
N LEU A 28 21.36 -29.24 -0.76
CA LEU A 28 21.05 -27.82 -0.54
C LEU A 28 19.96 -27.32 -1.48
N VAL A 29 19.99 -27.73 -2.75
CA VAL A 29 18.93 -27.40 -3.74
C VAL A 29 17.60 -28.05 -3.35
N ALA A 30 17.60 -29.32 -2.95
CA ALA A 30 16.39 -30.00 -2.50
C ALA A 30 15.81 -29.38 -1.23
N LEU A 31 16.66 -29.00 -0.26
CA LEU A 31 16.28 -28.26 0.94
C LEU A 31 15.66 -26.91 0.58
N TYR A 32 16.25 -26.19 -0.38
CA TYR A 32 15.73 -24.93 -0.88
C TYR A 32 14.33 -25.09 -1.50
N VAL A 33 14.16 -26.04 -2.42
CA VAL A 33 12.91 -26.26 -3.15
C VAL A 33 11.79 -26.81 -2.26
N LEU A 34 12.10 -27.77 -1.37
CA LEU A 34 11.07 -28.47 -0.58
C LEU A 34 10.69 -27.74 0.71
N VAL A 35 11.62 -26.97 1.30
CA VAL A 35 11.43 -26.42 2.66
C VAL A 35 11.49 -24.90 2.67
N LEU A 36 12.51 -24.29 2.06
CA LEU A 36 12.77 -22.86 2.24
C LEU A 36 11.94 -21.95 1.32
N ASN A 37 11.70 -22.37 0.06
CA ASN A 37 10.94 -21.63 -0.95
C ASN A 37 9.58 -21.11 -0.43
N LYS A 38 8.89 -21.89 0.41
CA LYS A 38 7.53 -21.60 0.88
C LYS A 38 7.47 -20.89 2.23
N THR A 39 8.61 -20.40 2.72
CA THR A 39 8.64 -19.67 3.99
C THR A 39 8.38 -18.17 3.75
N PRO A 40 7.65 -17.49 4.65
CA PRO A 40 7.41 -16.04 4.53
C PRO A 40 8.69 -15.22 4.41
N ALA A 41 9.79 -15.68 5.01
CA ALA A 41 11.09 -15.03 4.94
C ALA A 41 11.71 -15.10 3.53
N PHE A 42 11.61 -16.24 2.84
CA PHE A 42 12.10 -16.36 1.47
C PHE A 42 11.19 -15.69 0.46
N GLU A 43 9.87 -15.65 0.68
CA GLU A 43 8.97 -14.80 -0.11
C GLU A 43 9.34 -13.32 0.02
N PHE A 44 9.65 -12.86 1.24
CA PHE A 44 10.12 -11.50 1.47
C PHE A 44 11.46 -11.21 0.79
N ILE A 45 12.44 -12.11 0.90
CA ILE A 45 13.76 -11.98 0.24
C ILE A 45 13.60 -12.02 -1.28
N GLY A 46 12.74 -12.87 -1.82
CA GLY A 46 12.40 -12.93 -3.25
C GLY A 46 11.88 -11.58 -3.74
N ARG A 47 10.86 -11.03 -3.08
CA ARG A 47 10.32 -9.69 -3.39
C ARG A 47 11.37 -8.58 -3.35
N PHE A 48 12.37 -8.71 -2.48
CA PHE A 48 13.48 -7.77 -2.38
C PHE A 48 14.51 -7.93 -3.50
N LEU A 49 14.72 -9.16 -3.99
CA LEU A 49 15.67 -9.47 -5.07
C LEU A 49 15.08 -9.26 -6.47
N SER A 50 13.76 -9.40 -6.64
CA SER A 50 13.03 -9.20 -7.89
C SER A 50 11.86 -8.21 -7.67
N PRO A 51 12.10 -6.89 -7.77
CA PRO A 51 11.05 -5.88 -7.64
C PRO A 51 9.83 -6.15 -8.53
N VAL A 52 10.06 -6.69 -9.74
CA VAL A 52 8.99 -7.09 -10.69
C VAL A 52 8.09 -8.19 -10.12
N GLU A 53 8.63 -9.22 -9.46
CA GLU A 53 7.79 -10.27 -8.85
C GLU A 53 7.03 -9.73 -7.63
N GLY A 54 7.63 -8.80 -6.89
CA GLY A 54 6.94 -8.06 -5.82
C GLY A 54 5.75 -7.26 -6.34
N SER A 55 5.94 -6.54 -7.45
CA SER A 55 4.91 -5.76 -8.13
C SER A 55 3.75 -6.59 -8.63
N GLU A 56 4.05 -7.65 -9.37
CA GLU A 56 3.02 -8.57 -9.87
C GLU A 56 2.23 -9.18 -8.71
N SER A 57 2.89 -9.56 -7.61
CA SER A 57 2.20 -10.05 -6.42
C SER A 57 1.27 -9.04 -5.74
N ILE A 58 1.49 -7.73 -5.96
CA ILE A 58 0.59 -6.66 -5.49
C ILE A 58 -0.60 -6.54 -6.45
N LYS A 59 -0.33 -6.52 -7.76
CA LYS A 59 -1.37 -6.42 -8.79
C LYS A 59 -2.29 -7.64 -8.82
N ASP A 60 -1.76 -8.84 -8.58
CA ASP A 60 -2.53 -10.09 -8.51
C ASP A 60 -3.54 -10.11 -7.35
N ARG A 61 -3.31 -9.29 -6.31
CA ARG A 61 -4.27 -9.13 -5.20
C ARG A 61 -5.40 -8.17 -5.53
N ARG A 62 -5.36 -7.50 -6.69
CA ARG A 62 -6.44 -6.62 -7.12
C ARG A 62 -7.68 -7.46 -7.32
N VAL A 63 -8.63 -7.27 -6.44
CA VAL A 63 -9.98 -7.78 -6.61
C VAL A 63 -10.75 -6.79 -7.47
N GLU A 64 -11.67 -7.29 -8.29
CA GLU A 64 -12.72 -6.42 -8.82
C GLU A 64 -13.40 -5.71 -7.65
N SER A 65 -13.44 -4.37 -7.72
CA SER A 65 -14.02 -3.52 -6.68
C SER A 65 -15.53 -3.71 -6.68
N ASN A 66 -16.01 -4.81 -6.08
CA ASN A 66 -17.41 -5.10 -5.89
C ASN A 66 -17.94 -4.25 -4.74
N LYS A 67 -18.23 -2.99 -5.07
CA LYS A 67 -18.88 -2.05 -4.15
C LYS A 67 -20.31 -2.53 -3.88
N PRO A 68 -20.75 -2.60 -2.62
CA PRO A 68 -22.08 -3.12 -2.28
C PRO A 68 -23.22 -2.23 -2.81
N PHE A 69 -22.93 -0.98 -3.14
CA PHE A 69 -23.83 0.00 -3.75
C PHE A 69 -23.00 1.15 -4.35
N THR A 70 -23.61 1.97 -5.21
CA THR A 70 -22.96 3.17 -5.78
C THR A 70 -22.71 4.21 -4.68
N LEU A 71 -21.50 4.78 -4.61
CA LEU A 71 -21.11 5.67 -3.51
C LEU A 71 -21.42 7.15 -3.80
N THR A 72 -21.35 7.56 -5.07
CA THR A 72 -21.56 8.93 -5.53
C THR A 72 -22.64 9.00 -6.62
N LYS A 73 -23.06 10.20 -7.01
CA LYS A 73 -23.95 10.44 -8.15
C LYS A 73 -23.18 10.40 -9.48
N ASN A 74 -22.45 9.30 -9.71
CA ASN A 74 -21.53 9.11 -10.84
C ASN A 74 -20.48 10.23 -10.96
N GLN A 75 -20.02 10.76 -9.83
CA GLN A 75 -19.00 11.79 -9.83
C GLN A 75 -17.71 11.20 -10.38
N LYS A 76 -17.13 11.85 -11.39
CA LYS A 76 -15.85 11.48 -11.98
C LYS A 76 -15.01 12.71 -12.26
N TYR A 77 -13.73 12.60 -11.94
CA TYR A 77 -12.71 13.54 -12.34
C TYR A 77 -12.37 13.29 -13.81
N TYR A 78 -12.21 14.37 -14.57
CA TYR A 78 -12.13 14.32 -16.01
C TYR A 78 -10.79 13.79 -16.55
N ASN A 79 -9.74 13.76 -15.72
CA ASN A 79 -8.41 13.30 -16.08
C ASN A 79 -8.04 12.03 -15.32
N SER A 80 -7.33 11.11 -15.98
CA SER A 80 -6.66 10.03 -15.28
C SER A 80 -5.49 10.58 -14.46
N LEU A 81 -5.42 10.24 -13.18
CA LEU A 81 -4.31 10.65 -12.31
C LEU A 81 -3.12 9.68 -12.39
N THR A 82 -3.40 8.41 -12.71
CA THR A 82 -2.41 7.32 -12.71
C THR A 82 -2.66 6.37 -13.88
N GLY A 83 -1.66 5.52 -14.18
CA GLY A 83 -1.81 4.42 -15.14
C GLY A 83 -2.56 3.23 -14.53
N PRO A 84 -3.24 2.40 -15.35
CA PRO A 84 -3.99 1.24 -14.86
C PRO A 84 -3.08 0.21 -14.16
N ASP A 85 -1.83 0.08 -14.60
CA ASP A 85 -0.88 -0.89 -14.04
C ASP A 85 0.02 -0.29 -12.95
N ASN A 86 -0.15 1.00 -12.61
CA ASN A 86 0.61 1.64 -11.55
C ASN A 86 0.18 1.11 -10.19
N ILE A 87 1.13 0.91 -9.28
CA ILE A 87 0.84 0.59 -7.88
C ILE A 87 0.53 1.89 -7.14
N ASN A 88 -0.61 1.95 -6.48
CA ASN A 88 -1.13 3.16 -5.86
C ASN A 88 -1.31 2.94 -4.36
N VAL A 89 -0.60 3.72 -3.55
CA VAL A 89 -0.69 3.69 -2.08
C VAL A 89 -1.24 5.02 -1.58
N LEU A 90 -2.30 4.98 -0.78
CA LEU A 90 -2.88 6.16 -0.17
C LEU A 90 -2.25 6.43 1.21
N ILE A 91 -1.52 7.52 1.34
CA ILE A 91 -1.04 8.01 2.64
C ILE A 91 -2.12 8.90 3.27
N ILE A 92 -2.52 8.55 4.48
CA ILE A 92 -3.55 9.21 5.27
C ILE A 92 -2.89 9.79 6.52
N GLY A 93 -2.84 11.13 6.60
CA GLY A 93 -2.43 11.87 7.79
C GLY A 93 -3.64 12.34 8.57
N THR A 94 -3.67 12.10 9.88
CA THR A 94 -4.75 12.60 10.74
C THR A 94 -4.38 13.87 11.49
N ASP A 95 -5.40 14.57 11.98
CA ASP A 95 -5.22 15.55 13.06
C ASP A 95 -4.71 14.86 14.34
N VAL A 96 -4.25 15.66 15.32
CA VAL A 96 -3.77 15.25 16.64
C VAL A 96 -4.82 14.41 17.38
N ASP A 97 -6.09 14.81 17.28
CA ASP A 97 -7.22 14.09 17.90
C ASP A 97 -7.64 12.83 17.12
N GLY A 98 -7.07 12.60 15.93
CA GLY A 98 -7.35 11.43 15.09
C GLY A 98 -8.76 11.41 14.49
N THR A 99 -9.50 12.52 14.60
CA THR A 99 -10.91 12.62 14.22
C THR A 99 -11.11 12.90 12.74
N ASN A 100 -10.21 13.65 12.10
CA ASN A 100 -10.28 14.00 10.68
C ASN A 100 -9.02 13.56 9.91
N TYR A 101 -9.20 13.25 8.63
CA TYR A 101 -8.09 13.02 7.71
C TYR A 101 -7.69 14.37 7.10
N ASP A 102 -6.61 14.95 7.62
CA ASP A 102 -6.13 16.26 7.16
C ASP A 102 -5.25 16.18 5.92
N THR A 103 -4.60 15.04 5.71
CA THR A 103 -3.73 14.80 4.56
C THR A 103 -4.15 13.52 3.85
N LEU A 104 -4.44 13.62 2.56
CA LEU A 104 -4.62 12.49 1.65
C LEU A 104 -3.59 12.64 0.53
N LEU A 105 -2.57 11.78 0.52
CA LEU A 105 -1.50 11.82 -0.46
C LEU A 105 -1.44 10.50 -1.18
N LEU A 106 -1.75 10.51 -2.48
CA LEU A 106 -1.63 9.35 -3.34
C LEU A 106 -0.17 9.23 -3.81
N VAL A 107 0.45 8.09 -3.53
CA VAL A 107 1.75 7.69 -4.08
C VAL A 107 1.50 6.69 -5.19
N SER A 108 1.83 7.06 -6.43
CA SER A 108 1.70 6.19 -7.60
C SER A 108 3.08 5.79 -8.10
N ILE A 109 3.34 4.49 -8.17
CA ILE A 109 4.59 3.89 -8.61
C ILE A 109 4.36 3.32 -10.02
N ASP A 110 5.07 3.88 -10.98
CA ASP A 110 5.03 3.56 -12.41
C ASP A 110 6.36 2.88 -12.76
N GLU A 111 6.37 1.56 -12.72
CA GLU A 111 7.59 0.76 -12.86
C GLU A 111 8.10 0.72 -14.30
N GLU A 112 7.19 0.75 -15.27
CA GLU A 112 7.54 0.77 -16.69
C GLU A 112 8.40 2.01 -17.01
N ASN A 113 8.02 3.16 -16.45
CA ASN A 113 8.70 4.43 -16.69
C ASN A 113 9.71 4.80 -15.59
N ASN A 114 9.84 3.99 -14.52
CA ASN A 114 10.62 4.30 -13.32
C ASN A 114 10.27 5.65 -12.67
N LEU A 115 8.98 5.94 -12.53
CA LEU A 115 8.48 7.19 -11.97
C LEU A 115 7.69 6.95 -10.68
N VAL A 116 7.93 7.82 -9.68
CA VAL A 116 7.08 7.93 -8.49
C VAL A 116 6.38 9.28 -8.53
N ARG A 117 5.04 9.25 -8.54
CA ARG A 117 4.20 10.45 -8.48
C ARG A 117 3.60 10.58 -7.09
N LEU A 118 3.76 11.74 -6.47
CA LEU A 118 3.07 12.10 -5.24
C LEU A 118 1.99 13.13 -5.57
N ILE A 119 0.72 12.74 -5.37
CA ILE A 119 -0.45 13.53 -5.76
C ILE A 119 -1.24 13.83 -4.49
N ASN A 120 -1.22 15.10 -4.07
CA ASN A 120 -2.02 15.54 -2.92
C ASN A 120 -3.50 15.64 -3.34
N ILE A 121 -4.39 15.02 -2.58
CA ILE A 121 -5.84 15.12 -2.73
C ILE A 121 -6.34 16.11 -1.67
N PRO A 122 -6.74 17.34 -2.07
CA PRO A 122 -7.23 18.34 -1.12
C PRO A 122 -8.39 17.81 -0.26
N ARG A 123 -8.26 17.96 1.07
CA ARG A 123 -9.21 17.44 2.07
C ARG A 123 -10.65 17.98 1.92
N ASP A 124 -10.78 19.15 1.31
CA ASP A 124 -12.05 19.88 1.14
C ASP A 124 -12.75 19.58 -0.20
N ILE A 125 -12.26 18.61 -0.99
CA ILE A 125 -12.95 18.19 -2.21
C ILE A 125 -14.38 17.79 -1.88
N TYR A 126 -15.32 18.35 -2.66
CA TYR A 126 -16.73 18.01 -2.57
C TYR A 126 -16.98 16.62 -3.15
N VAL A 127 -17.70 15.79 -2.41
CA VAL A 127 -18.13 14.45 -2.79
C VAL A 127 -19.66 14.44 -2.88
N ASP A 128 -20.19 14.22 -4.08
CA ASP A 128 -21.62 14.16 -4.36
C ASP A 128 -22.17 12.76 -4.04
N TYR A 129 -22.36 12.47 -2.75
CA TYR A 129 -22.80 11.15 -2.29
C TYR A 129 -24.14 10.71 -2.90
N SER A 130 -24.26 9.41 -3.15
CA SER A 130 -25.51 8.79 -3.60
C SER A 130 -26.60 8.87 -2.52
N ASP A 131 -27.85 8.79 -2.95
CA ASP A 131 -28.99 8.81 -2.01
C ASP A 131 -28.94 7.61 -1.04
N GLU A 132 -28.42 6.46 -1.47
CA GLU A 132 -28.20 5.27 -0.62
C GLU A 132 -27.21 5.54 0.52
N VAL A 133 -26.09 6.22 0.23
CA VAL A 133 -25.12 6.62 1.27
C VAL A 133 -25.77 7.59 2.26
N LEU A 134 -26.51 8.58 1.75
CA LEU A 134 -27.17 9.59 2.58
C LEU A 134 -28.26 8.96 3.48
N ASP A 135 -29.04 8.01 2.96
CA ASP A 135 -30.06 7.30 3.72
C ASP A 135 -29.47 6.41 4.81
N ARG A 136 -28.37 5.69 4.51
CA ARG A 136 -27.64 4.90 5.51
C ARG A 136 -27.05 5.79 6.59
N LEU A 137 -26.42 6.91 6.21
CA LEU A 137 -25.86 7.87 7.16
C LEU A 137 -26.96 8.48 8.04
N LYS A 138 -28.12 8.80 7.46
CA LYS A 138 -29.28 9.31 8.22
C LYS A 138 -29.80 8.30 9.23
N LYS A 139 -29.84 7.02 8.87
CA LYS A 139 -30.24 5.93 9.79
C LYS A 139 -29.22 5.73 10.91
N ALA A 140 -27.93 5.74 10.58
CA ALA A 140 -26.85 5.52 11.54
C ALA A 140 -26.67 6.71 12.49
N PHE A 141 -26.72 7.93 11.97
CA PHE A 141 -26.47 9.14 12.75
C PHE A 141 -27.24 10.37 12.20
N PRO A 142 -28.51 10.55 12.59
CA PRO A 142 -29.38 11.61 12.07
C PRO A 142 -28.86 13.05 12.30
N LYS A 143 -28.07 13.30 13.35
CA LYS A 143 -27.55 14.64 13.66
C LYS A 143 -26.41 15.07 12.74
N TYR A 144 -25.69 14.12 12.14
CA TYR A 144 -24.49 14.37 11.34
C TYR A 144 -24.85 14.76 9.91
N THR A 145 -25.98 14.29 9.39
CA THR A 145 -26.50 14.64 8.06
C THR A 145 -26.80 16.12 7.88
N SER A 146 -26.97 16.87 8.98
CA SER A 146 -27.19 18.33 8.94
C SER A 146 -25.88 19.12 8.82
N SER A 147 -24.72 18.47 9.00
CA SER A 147 -23.42 19.12 8.86
C SER A 147 -23.05 19.27 7.39
N LYS A 148 -22.73 20.49 6.96
CA LYS A 148 -22.19 20.72 5.60
C LYS A 148 -20.84 20.04 5.38
N GLY A 149 -20.13 19.69 6.47
CA GLY A 149 -18.84 19.03 6.42
C GLY A 149 -18.90 17.58 5.92
N ILE A 150 -20.07 16.95 5.91
CA ILE A 150 -20.18 15.55 5.46
C ILE A 150 -19.79 15.38 3.99
N PHE A 151 -19.96 16.42 3.16
CA PHE A 151 -19.68 16.39 1.73
C PHE A 151 -18.20 16.61 1.40
N LYS A 152 -17.33 16.78 2.39
CA LYS A 152 -15.90 16.90 2.17
C LYS A 152 -15.27 15.51 2.16
N ILE A 153 -14.30 15.26 1.27
CA ILE A 153 -13.64 13.95 1.19
C ILE A 153 -12.97 13.54 2.51
N ASN A 154 -12.52 14.50 3.32
CA ASN A 154 -11.95 14.23 4.64
C ASN A 154 -12.94 13.66 5.67
N ALA A 155 -14.24 13.69 5.39
CA ALA A 155 -15.27 13.08 6.22
C ALA A 155 -15.57 11.63 5.82
N ALA A 156 -15.03 11.15 4.69
CA ALA A 156 -15.34 9.84 4.12
C ALA A 156 -15.09 8.70 5.11
N HIS A 157 -13.98 8.75 5.86
CA HIS A 157 -13.66 7.72 6.86
C HIS A 157 -14.70 7.61 7.97
N THR A 158 -15.21 8.75 8.42
CA THR A 158 -16.25 8.80 9.45
C THR A 158 -17.56 8.28 8.89
N ILE A 159 -17.92 8.63 7.66
CA ILE A 159 -19.11 8.10 6.99
C ILE A 159 -18.99 6.57 6.84
N GLY A 160 -17.89 6.07 6.27
CA GLY A 160 -17.63 4.65 6.07
C GLY A 160 -17.75 3.84 7.36
N ARG A 161 -17.18 4.35 8.45
CA ARG A 161 -17.31 3.76 9.79
C ARG A 161 -18.75 3.77 10.30
N LEU A 162 -19.46 4.90 10.20
CA LEU A 162 -20.82 5.04 10.72
C LEU A 162 -21.83 4.15 10.00
N ILE A 163 -21.68 3.98 8.68
CA ILE A 163 -22.58 3.13 7.87
C ILE A 163 -22.17 1.66 7.83
N GLU A 164 -21.11 1.29 8.57
CA GLU A 164 -20.49 -0.05 8.55
C GLU A 164 -20.18 -0.55 7.12
N TYR A 165 -19.63 0.33 6.29
CA TYR A 165 -19.34 0.04 4.88
C TYR A 165 -18.53 -1.24 4.71
N ASN A 166 -19.10 -2.20 3.98
CA ASN A 166 -18.49 -3.48 3.61
C ASN A 166 -17.84 -4.25 4.78
N LYS A 167 -18.39 -4.12 5.99
CA LYS A 167 -17.82 -4.72 7.21
C LYS A 167 -17.65 -6.24 7.07
N GLY A 168 -16.41 -6.70 7.23
CA GLY A 168 -16.05 -8.12 7.16
C GLY A 168 -15.82 -8.67 5.74
N ALA A 169 -16.06 -7.87 4.70
CA ALA A 169 -15.85 -8.26 3.30
C ALA A 169 -15.06 -7.23 2.47
N GLY A 170 -14.80 -6.04 3.03
CA GLY A 170 -13.96 -5.02 2.42
C GLY A 170 -12.50 -5.44 2.24
N ARG A 171 -11.85 -4.86 1.23
CA ARG A 171 -10.44 -5.13 0.85
C ARG A 171 -9.50 -5.02 2.05
N PHE A 172 -9.71 -4.02 2.90
CA PHE A 172 -8.91 -3.74 4.08
C PHE A 172 -9.56 -4.19 5.39
N GLN A 173 -10.76 -4.80 5.31
CA GLN A 173 -11.56 -5.25 6.46
C GLN A 173 -11.84 -4.13 7.48
N LYS A 174 -11.86 -2.89 7.01
CA LYS A 174 -11.96 -1.68 7.83
C LYS A 174 -12.85 -0.67 7.10
N PRO A 175 -14.13 -0.54 7.50
CA PRO A 175 -15.10 0.30 6.82
C PRO A 175 -14.64 1.73 6.53
N GLU A 176 -13.88 2.34 7.45
CA GLU A 176 -13.33 3.68 7.30
C GLU A 176 -12.35 3.82 6.13
N PHE A 177 -11.48 2.83 5.94
CA PHE A 177 -10.44 2.84 4.90
C PHE A 177 -11.01 2.34 3.58
N ASP A 178 -11.79 1.26 3.63
CA ASP A 178 -12.48 0.72 2.45
C ASP A 178 -13.33 1.80 1.78
N PHE A 179 -14.16 2.52 2.54
CA PHE A 179 -15.01 3.57 1.97
C PHE A 179 -14.20 4.74 1.41
N THR A 180 -13.14 5.16 2.11
CA THR A 180 -12.30 6.28 1.65
C THR A 180 -11.60 5.93 0.33
N CYS A 181 -11.01 4.74 0.25
CA CYS A 181 -10.32 4.27 -0.94
C CYS A 181 -11.30 4.04 -2.11
N ASP A 182 -12.49 3.50 -1.86
CA ASP A 182 -13.48 3.24 -2.92
C ASP A 182 -14.12 4.53 -3.46
N ILE A 183 -14.23 5.58 -2.62
CA ILE A 183 -14.59 6.94 -3.06
C ILE A 183 -13.51 7.51 -3.98
N ILE A 184 -12.23 7.37 -3.61
CA ILE A 184 -11.11 7.83 -4.45
C ILE A 184 -11.09 7.08 -5.78
N GLU A 185 -11.36 5.78 -5.75
CA GLU A 185 -11.45 4.95 -6.93
C GLU A 185 -12.63 5.35 -7.83
N GLU A 186 -13.81 5.66 -7.25
CA GLU A 186 -14.97 6.12 -8.03
C GLU A 186 -14.75 7.49 -8.66
N VAL A 187 -14.25 8.44 -7.85
CA VAL A 187 -14.12 9.84 -8.23
C VAL A 187 -12.92 10.04 -9.14
N PHE A 188 -11.77 9.45 -8.86
CA PHE A 188 -10.54 9.72 -9.60
C PHE A 188 -10.12 8.60 -10.55
N GLY A 189 -10.82 7.46 -10.55
CA GLY A 189 -10.46 6.30 -11.37
C GLY A 189 -9.15 5.64 -10.95
N VAL A 190 -8.73 5.82 -9.70
CA VAL A 190 -7.48 5.29 -9.15
C VAL A 190 -7.78 4.11 -8.23
N TYR A 191 -7.41 2.90 -8.63
CA TYR A 191 -7.44 1.74 -7.74
C TYR A 191 -6.37 1.89 -6.67
N ILE A 192 -6.74 1.80 -5.40
CA ILE A 192 -5.82 1.91 -4.26
C ILE A 192 -5.37 0.51 -3.83
N ASP A 193 -4.10 0.16 -4.08
CA ASP A 193 -3.54 -1.15 -3.74
C ASP A 193 -3.32 -1.30 -2.22
N ASP A 194 -2.93 -0.23 -1.55
CA ASP A 194 -2.72 -0.21 -0.10
C ASP A 194 -2.87 1.20 0.49
N TYR A 195 -2.87 1.32 1.81
CA TYR A 195 -2.89 2.59 2.50
C TYR A 195 -1.90 2.63 3.67
N VAL A 196 -1.40 3.82 3.97
CA VAL A 196 -0.58 4.09 5.15
C VAL A 196 -1.32 5.09 6.01
N TYR A 197 -1.72 4.67 7.20
CA TYR A 197 -2.33 5.54 8.20
C TYR A 197 -1.27 6.06 9.17
N MET A 198 -1.14 7.39 9.29
CA MET A 198 -0.11 8.03 10.08
C MET A 198 -0.67 9.15 10.97
N LYS A 199 -0.34 9.09 12.26
CA LYS A 199 -0.58 10.18 13.20
C LYS A 199 0.56 11.21 13.12
N PRO A 200 0.33 12.49 13.49
CA PRO A 200 1.38 13.51 13.50
C PRO A 200 2.61 13.09 14.31
N SER A 201 2.40 12.47 15.48
CA SER A 201 3.51 11.97 16.31
C SER A 201 4.32 10.85 15.66
N SER A 202 3.71 10.05 14.80
CA SER A 202 4.41 9.01 14.02
C SER A 202 5.29 9.62 12.94
N PHE A 203 4.83 10.69 12.29
CA PHE A 203 5.63 11.42 11.31
C PHE A 203 6.90 12.00 11.95
N VAL A 204 6.77 12.68 13.09
CA VAL A 204 7.92 13.21 13.85
C VAL A 204 8.94 12.11 14.16
N ARG A 205 8.49 10.96 14.67
CA ARG A 205 9.39 9.83 14.97
C ARG A 205 10.13 9.30 13.74
N ILE A 206 9.51 9.29 12.57
CA ILE A 206 10.15 8.85 11.32
C ILE A 206 11.24 9.86 10.93
N VAL A 207 10.94 11.16 10.98
CA VAL A 207 11.93 12.21 10.66
C VAL A 207 13.13 12.13 11.62
N ASP A 208 12.86 12.01 12.92
CA ASP A 208 13.90 11.87 13.94
C ASP A 208 14.76 10.63 13.73
N TYR A 209 14.14 9.50 13.33
CA TYR A 209 14.85 8.25 13.05
C TYR A 209 15.88 8.39 11.94
N PHE A 210 15.59 9.21 10.92
CA PHE A 210 16.53 9.51 9.82
C PHE A 210 17.51 10.65 10.14
N GLY A 211 17.45 11.22 11.36
CA GLY A 211 18.34 12.32 11.76
C GLY A 211 17.89 13.70 11.28
N GLY A 212 16.60 13.86 10.92
CA GLY A 212 16.07 15.09 10.35
C GLY A 212 16.02 15.07 8.82
N VAL A 213 15.56 16.18 8.24
CA VAL A 213 15.53 16.41 6.79
C VAL A 213 15.99 17.82 6.47
N ASP A 214 16.80 17.95 5.42
CA ASP A 214 17.16 19.26 4.87
C ASP A 214 16.07 19.71 3.90
N ILE A 215 15.56 20.93 4.11
CA ILE A 215 14.57 21.56 3.24
C ILE A 215 15.08 22.91 2.75
N GLU A 216 14.94 23.16 1.45
CA GLU A 216 15.17 24.48 0.89
C GLU A 216 13.89 25.29 1.02
N VAL A 217 13.92 26.34 1.85
CA VAL A 217 12.79 27.25 2.04
C VAL A 217 13.00 28.48 1.14
N PRO A 218 12.23 28.64 0.04
CA PRO A 218 12.53 29.65 -0.97
C PRO A 218 12.25 31.10 -0.53
N TYR A 219 11.64 31.28 0.64
CA TYR A 219 11.31 32.60 1.19
C TYR A 219 11.38 32.60 2.71
N ARG A 220 11.54 33.79 3.30
CA ARG A 220 11.62 33.95 4.76
C ARG A 220 10.25 33.69 5.39
N MET A 221 10.08 32.55 6.05
CA MET A 221 8.89 32.18 6.82
C MET A 221 8.79 32.98 8.13
N LYS A 222 8.36 34.24 8.06
CA LYS A 222 7.95 35.02 9.23
C LYS A 222 6.43 35.05 9.30
N TYR A 223 5.85 34.03 9.93
CA TYR A 223 4.41 33.88 10.09
C TYR A 223 4.08 33.68 11.57
N ASN A 224 3.02 34.33 12.03
CA ASN A 224 2.38 34.04 13.31
C ASN A 224 1.06 33.38 12.97
N ASP A 225 0.83 32.19 13.52
CA ASP A 225 -0.46 31.51 13.36
C ASP A 225 -1.54 32.36 14.03
N PRO A 226 -2.61 32.77 13.31
CA PRO A 226 -3.73 33.43 13.94
C PRO A 226 -4.36 32.45 14.93
N LEU A 227 -4.47 32.91 16.19
CA LEU A 227 -5.17 32.21 17.27
C LEU A 227 -6.66 32.00 16.96
#